data_AF-A0A6B2DIF2-F1
#
_entry.id   AF-A0A6B2DIF2-F1
#
_cell.length_a   1.000
_cell.length_b   1.000
_cell.length_c   1.000
_cell.angle_alpha   90.00
_cell.angle_beta   90.00
_cell.angle_gamma   90.00
#
_symmetry.space_group_name_H-M   'P 1'
#
loop_
_entity.id
_entity.type
_entity.pdbx_description
1 polymer ?
#
loop_
_entity_poly.entity_id
_entity_poly.type
_entity_poly.pdbx_seq_one_letter_code
_entity_poly.pdbx_strand_id
1 'polypeptide(L)'
;MATSDGDTDPDSAEVTSIITGAEFARDLFLAEYRTLRDEILKKMDHRTSLVVCSVTVSSAVLGFGIDRKSASLLLVAPLVSLLLGILIVFYNMQIGVASEHLRTRYEKPMSRRFQGFTGWHEGMGDPAVRLLQRLVPYHLPLILIATAPVIVAVPLAVSLGDTFTSGIPVLIVVVGLLVVYVVELLRNRKLL
;
A
#
# COMPACT_ATOMS: atom_id res chain seq x y z
N MET A 1 0.68 3.18 -75.04
CA MET A 1 0.08 2.89 -73.72
C MET A 1 1.25 2.41 -72.87
N ALA A 2 1.95 3.33 -72.22
CA ALA A 2 3.17 3.05 -71.46
C ALA A 2 2.80 2.92 -69.98
N THR A 3 2.97 1.72 -69.44
CA THR A 3 2.88 1.43 -68.01
C THR A 3 4.15 1.97 -67.35
N SER A 4 3.99 3.03 -66.55
CA SER A 4 5.03 3.55 -65.67
C SER A 4 5.24 2.54 -64.55
N ASP A 5 6.23 1.67 -64.69
CA ASP A 5 6.72 0.83 -63.60
C ASP A 5 7.28 1.75 -62.51
N GLY A 6 6.51 1.90 -61.43
CA GLY A 6 6.92 2.61 -60.23
C GLY A 6 7.97 1.78 -59.51
N ASP A 7 9.24 2.11 -59.79
CA ASP A 7 10.40 1.62 -59.07
C ASP A 7 10.18 1.90 -57.58
N THR A 8 9.80 0.86 -56.84
CA THR A 8 9.46 0.97 -55.42
C THR A 8 10.79 0.91 -54.69
N ASP A 9 11.34 2.09 -54.41
CA ASP A 9 12.65 2.26 -53.77
C ASP A 9 12.74 1.39 -52.51
N PRO A 10 13.59 0.33 -52.48
CA PRO A 10 13.64 -0.63 -51.38
C PRO A 10 13.97 0.03 -50.03
N ASP A 11 14.67 1.16 -50.05
CA ASP A 11 14.97 1.96 -48.87
C ASP A 11 13.71 2.56 -48.21
N SER A 12 12.65 2.80 -48.99
CA SER A 12 11.38 3.34 -48.47
C SER A 12 10.60 2.31 -47.64
N ALA A 13 10.66 1.03 -47.99
CA ALA A 13 10.01 -0.04 -47.26
C ALA A 13 10.70 -0.31 -45.91
N GLU A 14 12.04 -0.27 -45.88
CA GLU A 14 12.81 -0.45 -44.66
C GLU A 14 12.60 0.69 -43.67
N VAL A 15 12.68 1.96 -44.13
CA VAL A 15 12.42 3.14 -43.29
C VAL A 15 11.00 3.14 -42.72
N THR A 16 10.00 2.77 -43.52
CA THR A 16 8.60 2.68 -43.06
C THR A 16 8.46 1.63 -41.95
N SER A 17 9.08 0.46 -42.11
CA SER A 17 9.05 -0.61 -41.10
C SER A 17 9.72 -0.19 -39.77
N ILE A 18 10.81 0.58 -39.83
CA ILE A 18 11.52 1.11 -38.67
C ILE A 18 10.67 2.16 -37.94
N ILE A 19 10.02 3.06 -38.68
CA ILE A 19 9.12 4.08 -38.12
C ILE A 19 7.93 3.39 -37.42
N THR A 20 7.29 2.41 -38.07
CA THR A 20 6.18 1.65 -37.47
C THR A 20 6.62 0.90 -36.21
N GLY A 21 7.82 0.30 -36.22
CA GLY A 21 8.38 -0.38 -35.04
C GLY A 21 8.68 0.57 -33.89
N ALA A 22 9.22 1.76 -34.17
CA ALA A 22 9.50 2.79 -33.16
C ALA A 22 8.22 3.39 -32.56
N GLU A 23 7.19 3.64 -33.37
CA GLU A 23 5.88 4.09 -32.90
C GLU A 23 5.21 3.04 -32.04
N PHE A 24 5.21 1.77 -32.47
CA PHE A 24 4.67 0.67 -31.68
C PHE A 24 5.40 0.52 -30.34
N ALA A 25 6.73 0.57 -30.32
CA ALA A 25 7.52 0.49 -29.09
C ALA A 25 7.22 1.66 -28.13
N ARG A 26 7.05 2.88 -28.67
CA ARG A 26 6.65 4.05 -27.89
C ARG A 26 5.26 3.87 -27.28
N ASP A 27 4.30 3.41 -28.07
CA ASP A 27 2.93 3.27 -27.64
C ASP A 27 2.78 2.14 -26.62
N LEU A 28 3.49 1.03 -26.79
CA LEU A 28 3.61 -0.05 -25.82
C LEU A 28 4.20 0.46 -24.49
N PHE A 29 5.29 1.23 -24.56
CA PHE A 29 5.95 1.78 -23.37
C PHE A 29 5.04 2.76 -22.60
N LEU A 30 4.31 3.61 -23.33
CA LEU A 30 3.33 4.52 -22.73
C LEU A 30 2.14 3.77 -22.14
N ALA A 31 1.67 2.71 -22.79
CA ALA A 31 0.61 1.86 -22.28
C ALA A 31 1.03 1.18 -20.97
N GLU A 32 2.22 0.55 -20.93
CA GLU A 32 2.74 -0.10 -19.74
C GLU A 32 2.92 0.89 -18.58
N TYR A 33 3.48 2.07 -18.84
CA TYR A 33 3.62 3.13 -17.85
C TYR A 33 2.27 3.54 -17.25
N ARG A 34 1.24 3.74 -18.10
CA ARG A 34 -0.11 4.08 -17.65
C ARG A 34 -0.74 2.96 -16.84
N THR A 35 -0.65 1.71 -17.33
CA THR A 35 -1.19 0.54 -16.64
C THR A 35 -0.56 0.36 -15.26
N LEU A 36 0.75 0.48 -15.11
CA LEU A 36 1.44 0.41 -13.82
C LEU A 36 0.99 1.53 -12.87
N ARG A 37 0.86 2.75 -13.39
CA ARG A 37 0.38 3.89 -12.60
C ARG A 37 -1.06 3.66 -12.10
N ASP A 38 -1.95 3.20 -12.97
CA ASP A 38 -3.34 2.93 -12.63
C ASP A 38 -3.45 1.78 -11.62
N GLU A 39 -2.59 0.75 -11.74
CA GLU A 39 -2.50 -0.31 -10.75
C GLU A 39 -2.06 0.24 -9.38
N ILE A 40 -1.06 1.12 -9.32
CA ILE A 40 -0.61 1.75 -8.08
C ILE A 40 -1.74 2.57 -7.46
N LEU A 41 -2.45 3.39 -8.25
CA LEU A 41 -3.57 4.20 -7.77
C LEU A 41 -4.70 3.32 -7.23
N LYS A 42 -5.06 2.24 -7.94
CA LYS A 42 -6.06 1.27 -7.49
C LYS A 42 -5.66 0.60 -6.17
N LYS A 43 -4.38 0.26 -6.00
CA LYS A 43 -3.88 -0.29 -4.72
C LYS A 43 -3.91 0.73 -3.59
N MET A 44 -3.62 2.01 -3.89
CA MET A 44 -3.72 3.10 -2.91
C MET A 44 -5.16 3.32 -2.44
N ASP A 45 -6.14 3.25 -3.34
CA ASP A 45 -7.56 3.35 -3.01
C ASP A 45 -8.01 2.16 -2.16
N HIS A 46 -7.62 0.94 -2.53
CA HIS A 46 -7.94 -0.24 -1.76
C HIS A 46 -7.38 -0.19 -0.34
N ARG A 47 -6.15 0.30 -0.17
CA ARG A 47 -5.55 0.54 1.16
C ARG A 47 -6.39 1.52 1.98
N THR A 48 -6.85 2.62 1.39
CA THR A 48 -7.68 3.60 2.09
C THR A 48 -8.99 2.97 2.57
N SER A 49 -9.63 2.16 1.71
CA SER A 49 -10.83 1.39 2.08
C SER A 49 -10.58 0.41 3.23
N LEU A 50 -9.42 -0.25 3.26
CA LEU A 50 -9.04 -1.14 4.37
C LEU A 50 -8.86 -0.38 5.69
N VAL A 51 -8.24 0.81 5.66
CA VAL A 51 -8.11 1.65 6.85
C VAL A 51 -9.49 2.05 7.38
N VAL A 52 -10.38 2.54 6.52
CA VAL A 52 -11.75 2.93 6.90
C VAL A 52 -12.54 1.73 7.45
N CYS A 53 -12.42 0.57 6.81
CA CYS A 53 -13.02 -0.67 7.28
C CYS A 53 -12.49 -1.05 8.67
N SER A 54 -11.18 -1.00 8.87
CA SER A 54 -10.54 -1.31 10.16
C SER A 54 -11.01 -0.39 11.27
N VAL A 55 -11.08 0.92 11.02
CA VAL A 55 -11.60 1.89 11.99
C VAL A 55 -13.06 1.60 12.32
N THR A 56 -13.89 1.36 11.31
CA THR A 56 -15.33 1.11 11.48
C THR A 56 -15.58 -0.17 12.29
N VAL A 57 -14.98 -1.29 11.88
CA VAL A 57 -15.18 -2.59 12.54
C VAL A 57 -14.65 -2.55 13.97
N SER A 58 -13.46 -1.98 14.18
CA SER A 58 -12.88 -1.91 15.52
C SER A 58 -13.68 -1.01 16.45
N SER A 59 -14.21 0.12 15.93
CA SER A 59 -15.09 1.01 16.70
C SER A 59 -16.40 0.33 17.08
N ALA A 60 -17.00 -0.44 16.16
CA ALA A 60 -18.21 -1.20 16.43
C ALA A 60 -17.96 -2.26 17.51
N VAL A 61 -16.90 -3.06 17.37
CA VAL A 61 -16.54 -4.10 18.35
C VAL A 61 -16.24 -3.49 19.72
N LEU A 62 -15.51 -2.36 19.75
CA LEU A 62 -15.22 -1.65 20.99
C LEU A 62 -16.51 -1.15 21.65
N GLY A 63 -17.41 -0.53 20.89
CA GLY A 63 -18.71 -0.06 21.38
C GLY A 63 -19.55 -1.19 21.98
N PHE A 64 -19.66 -2.32 21.29
CA PHE A 64 -20.36 -3.50 21.81
C PHE A 64 -19.68 -4.11 23.04
N GLY A 65 -18.35 -4.12 23.08
CA GLY A 65 -17.58 -4.62 24.22
C GLY A 65 -17.81 -3.79 25.48
N ILE A 66 -17.85 -2.47 25.35
CA ILE A 66 -18.16 -1.54 26.44
C ILE A 66 -19.60 -1.71 26.92
N ASP A 67 -20.56 -1.72 26.00
CA ASP A 67 -21.99 -1.84 26.31
C ASP A 67 -22.31 -3.14 27.06
N ARG A 68 -21.71 -4.26 26.61
CA ARG A 68 -21.88 -5.57 27.26
C ARG A 68 -20.99 -5.79 28.49
N LYS A 69 -20.12 -4.84 28.84
CA LYS A 69 -19.10 -4.96 29.90
C LYS A 69 -18.30 -6.26 29.80
N SER A 70 -18.03 -6.72 28.58
CA SER A 70 -17.40 -8.01 28.33
C SER A 70 -15.94 -7.80 27.95
N ALA A 71 -15.04 -8.16 28.86
CA ALA A 71 -13.59 -8.08 28.63
C ALA A 71 -13.16 -8.91 27.40
N SER A 72 -13.77 -10.09 27.20
CA SER A 72 -13.46 -10.95 26.07
C SER A 72 -13.86 -10.34 24.72
N LEU A 73 -14.99 -9.62 24.65
CA LEU A 73 -15.39 -8.91 23.43
C LEU A 73 -14.48 -7.71 23.14
N LEU A 74 -14.01 -7.00 24.17
CA LEU A 74 -13.06 -5.90 24.01
C LEU A 74 -11.72 -6.37 23.40
N LEU A 75 -11.29 -7.61 23.69
CA LEU A 75 -10.08 -8.19 23.12
C LEU A 75 -10.21 -8.63 21.66
N VAL A 76 -11.42 -8.67 21.10
CA VAL A 76 -11.62 -8.96 19.67
C VAL A 76 -11.25 -7.73 18.81
N ALA A 77 -11.52 -6.52 19.29
CA ALA A 77 -11.20 -5.29 18.57
C ALA A 77 -9.72 -5.17 18.16
N PRO A 78 -8.73 -5.37 19.05
CA PRO A 78 -7.33 -5.26 18.69
C PRO A 78 -6.87 -6.41 17.77
N LEU A 79 -7.48 -7.59 17.86
CA LEU A 79 -7.19 -8.71 16.97
C LEU A 79 -7.59 -8.38 15.52
N VAL A 80 -8.79 -7.84 15.33
CA VAL A 80 -9.26 -7.42 13.99
C VAL A 80 -8.39 -6.28 13.45
N SER A 81 -8.09 -5.27 14.26
CA SER A 81 -7.25 -4.14 13.86
C SER A 81 -5.84 -4.56 13.47
N LEU A 82 -5.24 -5.53 14.16
CA LEU A 82 -3.88 -6.00 13.85
C LEU A 82 -3.85 -6.83 12.56
N LEU A 83 -4.84 -7.69 12.33
CA LEU A 83 -4.95 -8.45 11.08
C LEU A 83 -5.07 -7.50 9.87
N LEU A 84 -5.95 -6.50 9.96
CA LEU A 84 -6.10 -5.48 8.94
C LEU A 84 -4.84 -4.60 8.81
N GLY A 85 -4.18 -4.31 9.93
CA GLY A 85 -2.93 -3.55 9.94
C GLY A 85 -1.78 -4.27 9.21
N ILE A 86 -1.63 -5.58 9.41
CA ILE A 86 -0.67 -6.41 8.67
C ILE A 86 -1.00 -6.38 7.16
N LEU A 87 -2.28 -6.49 6.81
CA LEU A 87 -2.70 -6.42 5.41
C LEU A 87 -2.38 -5.04 4.79
N ILE A 88 -2.55 -3.96 5.54
CA ILE A 88 -2.18 -2.59 5.10
C ILE A 88 -0.66 -2.47 4.87
N VAL A 89 0.17 -3.06 5.74
CA VAL A 89 1.63 -3.14 5.53
C VAL A 89 1.96 -3.88 4.23
N PHE A 90 1.29 -5.00 3.97
CA PHE A 90 1.48 -5.76 2.73
C PHE A 90 1.11 -4.96 1.47
N TYR A 91 -0.02 -4.23 1.49
CA TYR A 91 -0.39 -3.34 0.38
C TYR A 91 0.61 -2.19 0.19
N ASN A 92 1.11 -1.60 1.28
CA ASN A 92 2.15 -0.57 1.19
C ASN A 92 3.44 -1.11 0.56
N MET A 93 3.84 -2.34 0.87
CA MET A 93 5.00 -2.98 0.25
C MET A 93 4.79 -3.17 -1.25
N GLN A 94 3.63 -3.67 -1.68
CA GLN A 94 3.33 -3.82 -3.11
C GLN A 94 3.33 -2.49 -3.86
N ILE A 95 2.75 -1.45 -3.26
CA ILE A 95 2.79 -0.09 -3.81
C ILE A 95 4.25 0.38 -3.93
N GLY A 96 5.05 0.20 -2.89
CA GLY A 96 6.46 0.59 -2.87
C GLY A 96 7.28 -0.10 -3.96
N VAL A 97 7.10 -1.41 -4.15
CA VAL A 97 7.80 -2.18 -5.20
C VAL A 97 7.38 -1.72 -6.60
N ALA A 98 6.08 -1.54 -6.84
CA ALA A 98 5.58 -1.07 -8.13
C ALA A 98 6.04 0.37 -8.43
N SER A 99 5.99 1.26 -7.45
CA SER A 99 6.52 2.63 -7.54
C SER A 99 8.02 2.65 -7.82
N GLU A 100 8.81 1.81 -7.14
CA GLU A 100 10.25 1.74 -7.37
C GLU A 100 10.58 1.20 -8.76
N HIS A 101 9.81 0.20 -9.23
CA HIS A 101 9.93 -0.31 -10.57
C HIS A 101 9.65 0.79 -11.61
N LEU A 102 8.54 1.51 -11.46
CA LEU A 102 8.17 2.62 -12.35
C LEU A 102 9.25 3.72 -12.38
N ARG A 103 9.75 4.09 -11.19
CA ARG A 103 10.81 5.09 -11.04
C ARG A 103 12.12 4.67 -11.68
N THR A 104 12.54 3.43 -11.48
CA THR A 104 13.86 2.95 -11.94
C THR A 104 13.90 2.59 -13.41
N ARG A 105 12.84 1.96 -13.92
CA ARG A 105 12.76 1.49 -15.30
C ARG A 105 12.29 2.55 -16.29
N TYR A 106 11.43 3.47 -15.88
CA TYR A 106 10.79 4.41 -16.80
C TYR A 106 11.23 5.84 -16.54
N GLU A 107 11.05 6.34 -15.30
CA GLU A 107 11.29 7.77 -15.02
C GLU A 107 12.77 8.15 -15.04
N LYS A 108 13.66 7.38 -14.38
CA LYS A 108 15.10 7.68 -14.33
C LYS A 108 15.77 7.71 -15.71
N PRO A 109 15.52 6.76 -16.63
CA PRO A 109 16.05 6.85 -17.99
C PRO A 109 15.49 8.05 -18.76
N MET A 110 14.20 8.36 -18.57
CA MET A 110 13.54 9.47 -19.26
C MET A 110 14.05 10.83 -18.78
N SER A 111 14.25 11.01 -17.47
CA SER A 111 14.80 12.25 -16.91
C SER A 111 16.26 12.50 -17.32
N ARG A 112 17.04 11.43 -17.55
CA ARG A 112 18.40 11.54 -18.10
C ARG A 112 18.42 11.95 -19.57
N ARG A 113 17.42 11.55 -20.35
CA ARG A 113 17.36 11.78 -21.80
C ARG A 113 16.67 13.10 -22.15
N PHE A 114 15.70 13.54 -21.36
CA PHE A 114 14.91 14.74 -21.59
C PHE A 114 15.10 15.72 -20.44
N GLN A 115 15.89 16.78 -20.66
CA GLN A 115 16.04 17.85 -19.69
C GLN A 115 14.69 18.52 -19.41
N GLY A 116 14.35 18.65 -18.13
CA GLY A 116 13.07 19.22 -17.67
C GLY A 116 11.91 18.22 -17.55
N PHE A 117 12.11 16.93 -17.85
CA PHE A 117 11.11 15.92 -17.51
C PHE A 117 11.03 15.76 -16.00
N THR A 118 9.86 16.07 -15.45
CA THR A 118 9.53 15.83 -14.04
C THR A 118 8.73 14.54 -13.91
N GLY A 119 9.36 13.52 -13.33
CA GLY A 119 8.71 12.24 -13.04
C GLY A 119 7.57 12.40 -12.04
N TRP A 120 6.61 11.46 -12.06
CA TRP A 120 5.48 11.49 -11.13
C TRP A 120 5.93 11.43 -9.67
N HIS A 121 7.08 10.79 -9.40
CA HIS A 121 7.66 10.69 -8.05
C HIS A 121 8.49 11.92 -7.63
N GLU A 122 8.80 12.83 -8.55
CA GLU A 122 9.71 13.97 -8.30
C GLU A 122 9.03 15.08 -7.49
N GLY A 123 7.71 15.23 -7.63
CA GLY A 123 6.90 16.15 -6.82
C GLY A 123 6.58 15.66 -5.39
N MET A 124 7.01 14.46 -5.02
CA MET A 124 6.57 13.80 -3.77
C MET A 124 7.54 13.94 -2.57
N GLY A 125 8.42 14.93 -2.57
CA GLY A 125 9.23 15.33 -1.41
C GLY A 125 10.30 14.34 -0.94
N ASP A 126 11.10 14.78 0.03
CA ASP A 126 12.27 14.08 0.56
C ASP A 126 11.90 12.71 1.17
N PRO A 127 12.61 11.61 0.86
CA PRO A 127 12.36 10.28 1.43
C PRO A 127 12.24 10.23 2.96
N ALA A 128 12.93 11.10 3.70
CA ALA A 128 12.80 11.16 5.16
C ALA A 128 11.41 11.69 5.62
N VAL A 129 10.85 12.64 4.87
CA VAL A 129 9.53 13.22 5.15
C VAL A 129 8.43 12.25 4.73
N ARG A 130 8.66 11.44 3.69
CA ARG A 130 7.74 10.41 3.21
C ARG A 130 7.45 9.34 4.26
N LEU A 131 8.45 8.93 5.03
CA LEU A 131 8.24 7.95 6.10
C LEU A 131 7.26 8.50 7.13
N LEU A 132 7.46 9.75 7.59
CA LEU A 132 6.57 10.38 8.57
C LEU A 132 5.16 10.62 8.00
N GLN A 133 5.07 11.08 6.76
CA GLN A 133 3.80 11.28 6.05
C GLN A 133 3.03 9.98 5.81
N ARG A 134 3.69 8.82 5.79
CA ARG A 134 3.04 7.51 5.67
C ARG A 134 2.76 6.89 7.04
N LEU A 135 3.66 7.07 8.01
CA LEU A 135 3.54 6.49 9.34
C LEU A 135 2.42 7.13 10.14
N VAL A 136 2.28 8.46 10.07
CA VAL A 136 1.27 9.19 10.84
C VAL A 136 -0.17 8.86 10.42
N PRO A 137 -0.59 8.96 9.15
CA PRO A 137 -2.00 8.73 8.81
C PRO A 137 -2.37 7.24 8.72
N TYR A 138 -1.43 6.35 8.40
CA TYR A 138 -1.76 4.94 8.17
C TYR A 138 -1.45 4.04 9.37
N HIS A 139 -0.33 4.25 10.05
CA HIS A 139 0.13 3.34 11.10
C HIS A 139 -0.29 3.79 12.50
N LEU A 140 -0.35 5.11 12.76
CA LEU A 140 -0.75 5.62 14.09
C LEU A 140 -2.19 5.25 14.46
N PRO A 141 -3.22 5.39 13.58
CA PRO A 141 -4.57 4.98 13.92
C PRO A 141 -4.67 3.48 14.20
N LEU A 142 -3.97 2.65 13.42
CA LEU A 142 -3.94 1.20 13.62
C LEU A 142 -3.31 0.81 14.96
N ILE A 143 -2.19 1.45 15.33
CA ILE A 143 -1.53 1.22 16.62
C ILE A 143 -2.48 1.64 17.73
N LEU A 144 -3.09 2.82 17.63
CA LEU A 144 -4.00 3.33 18.65
C LEU A 144 -5.20 2.40 18.85
N ILE A 145 -5.81 1.93 17.76
CA ILE A 145 -6.94 1.00 17.78
C ILE A 145 -6.53 -0.38 18.30
N ALA A 146 -5.29 -0.83 18.05
CA ALA A 146 -4.78 -2.07 18.61
C ALA A 146 -4.44 -1.96 20.11
N THR A 147 -3.93 -0.82 20.58
CA THR A 147 -3.50 -0.66 21.97
C THR A 147 -4.62 -0.21 22.90
N ALA A 148 -5.53 0.65 22.45
CA ALA A 148 -6.57 1.23 23.29
C ALA A 148 -7.51 0.19 23.93
N PRO A 149 -8.01 -0.84 23.21
CA PRO A 149 -8.85 -1.86 23.82
C PRO A 149 -8.11 -2.69 24.86
N VAL A 150 -6.81 -2.95 24.68
CA VAL A 150 -6.01 -3.68 25.67
C VAL A 150 -5.86 -2.87 26.96
N ILE A 151 -5.61 -1.56 26.83
CA ILE A 151 -5.52 -0.63 27.96
C ILE A 151 -6.84 -0.55 28.73
N VAL A 152 -7.99 -0.70 28.07
CA VAL A 152 -9.32 -0.66 28.71
C VAL A 152 -9.75 -2.03 29.23
N ALA A 153 -9.50 -3.11 28.50
CA ALA A 153 -9.95 -4.46 28.83
C ALA A 153 -9.27 -5.01 30.08
N VAL A 154 -7.98 -4.76 30.27
CA VAL A 154 -7.22 -5.28 31.42
C VAL A 154 -7.74 -4.69 32.75
N PRO A 155 -7.87 -3.36 32.92
CA PRO A 155 -8.45 -2.80 34.14
C PRO A 155 -9.91 -3.19 34.34
N LEU A 156 -10.71 -3.30 33.27
CA LEU A 156 -12.12 -3.70 33.36
C LEU A 156 -12.26 -5.14 33.86
N ALA A 157 -11.41 -6.06 33.40
CA ALA A 157 -11.40 -7.43 33.87
C ALA A 157 -11.04 -7.51 35.37
N VAL A 158 -10.04 -6.73 35.79
CA VAL A 158 -9.65 -6.65 37.21
C VAL A 158 -10.77 -6.08 38.06
N SER A 159 -11.48 -5.03 37.59
CA SER A 159 -12.54 -4.38 38.36
C SER A 159 -13.82 -5.21 38.48
N LEU A 160 -14.11 -6.07 37.49
CA LEU A 160 -15.26 -6.97 37.51
C LEU A 160 -15.04 -8.22 38.37
N GLY A 161 -13.82 -8.45 38.89
CA GLY A 161 -13.48 -9.64 39.67
C GLY A 161 -13.54 -10.93 38.86
N ASP A 162 -13.63 -10.83 37.53
CA ASP A 162 -13.71 -11.96 36.64
C ASP A 162 -12.31 -12.58 36.50
N THR A 163 -12.21 -13.91 36.57
CA THR A 163 -10.95 -14.59 36.29
C THR A 163 -10.67 -14.40 34.80
N PHE A 164 -9.79 -13.45 34.47
CA PHE A 164 -9.34 -13.11 33.12
C PHE A 164 -8.62 -14.26 32.38
N THR A 165 -8.72 -15.49 32.89
CA THR A 165 -8.12 -16.71 32.33
C THR A 165 -8.57 -16.96 30.89
N SER A 166 -9.83 -16.65 30.54
CA SER A 166 -10.33 -16.78 29.16
C SER A 166 -9.77 -15.72 28.20
N GLY A 167 -9.32 -14.57 28.71
CA GLY A 167 -8.72 -13.48 27.92
C GLY A 167 -7.23 -13.67 27.65
N ILE A 168 -6.52 -14.48 28.45
CA ILE A 168 -5.07 -14.70 28.32
C ILE A 168 -4.66 -15.22 26.94
N PRO A 169 -5.30 -16.26 26.36
CA PRO A 169 -4.93 -16.74 25.03
C PRO A 169 -5.09 -15.65 23.95
N VAL A 170 -6.16 -14.87 24.02
CA VAL A 170 -6.43 -13.78 23.07
C VAL A 170 -5.37 -12.69 23.22
N LEU A 171 -5.01 -12.33 24.46
CA LEU A 171 -3.96 -11.34 24.72
C LEU A 171 -2.61 -11.80 24.18
N ILE A 172 -2.25 -13.07 24.36
CA ILE A 172 -1.00 -13.65 23.80
C ILE A 172 -1.00 -13.51 22.27
N VAL A 173 -2.11 -13.84 21.61
CA VAL A 173 -2.24 -13.69 20.15
C VAL A 173 -2.13 -12.22 19.73
N VAL A 174 -2.80 -11.30 20.44
CA VAL A 174 -2.74 -9.85 20.17
C VAL A 174 -1.30 -9.33 20.30
N VAL A 175 -0.60 -9.69 21.38
CA VAL A 175 0.81 -9.30 21.58
C VAL A 175 1.70 -9.90 20.50
N GLY A 176 1.51 -11.18 20.15
CA GLY A 176 2.25 -11.84 19.08
C GLY A 176 2.05 -11.15 17.72
N LEU A 177 0.80 -10.85 17.36
CA LEU A 177 0.48 -10.11 16.14
C LEU A 177 1.04 -8.69 16.15
N LEU A 178 1.03 -8.00 17.29
CA LEU A 178 1.63 -6.68 17.44
C LEU A 178 3.14 -6.74 17.22
N VAL A 179 3.83 -7.75 17.77
CA VAL A 179 5.27 -7.95 17.54
C VAL A 179 5.54 -8.21 16.06
N VAL A 180 4.78 -9.10 15.42
CA VAL A 180 4.91 -9.37 13.97
C VAL A 180 4.70 -8.09 13.16
N TYR A 181 3.65 -7.33 13.47
CA TYR A 181 3.36 -6.06 12.83
C TYR A 181 4.51 -5.05 12.97
N VAL A 182 5.05 -4.87 14.18
CA VAL A 182 6.18 -3.97 14.42
C VAL A 182 7.44 -4.45 13.70
N VAL A 183 7.73 -5.76 13.71
CA VAL A 183 8.87 -6.34 13.00
C VAL A 183 8.76 -6.11 11.49
N GLU A 184 7.59 -6.36 10.90
CA GLU A 184 7.36 -6.10 9.47
C GLU A 184 7.45 -4.60 9.14
N LEU A 185 6.92 -3.73 10.01
CA LEU A 185 7.05 -2.28 9.84
C LEU A 185 8.53 -1.83 9.85
N LEU A 186 9.32 -2.35 10.80
CA LEU A 186 10.74 -2.02 10.91
C LEU A 186 11.57 -2.60 9.77
N ARG A 187 11.30 -3.84 9.36
CA ARG A 187 11.97 -4.51 8.24
C ARG A 187 11.73 -3.78 6.94
N ASN A 188 10.50 -3.34 6.71
CA ASN A 188 10.08 -2.71 5.46
C ASN A 188 10.21 -1.18 5.47
N ARG A 189 10.86 -0.58 6.49
CA ARG A 189 11.05 0.88 6.61
C ARG A 189 11.70 1.57 5.41
N LYS A 190 12.40 0.81 4.54
CA LYS A 190 13.07 1.34 3.35
C LYS A 190 12.15 1.35 2.11
N LEU A 191 11.09 0.56 2.15
CA LEU A 191 10.07 0.42 1.09
C LEU A 191 8.82 1.25 1.42
N LEU A 192 8.58 1.48 2.72
CA LEU A 192 7.66 2.47 3.27
C LEU A 192 8.21 3.88 3.14
#